data_AF-A0A6J4SWR0-F1
#
_entry.id   AF-A0A6J4SWR0-F1
#
_cell.length_a   1.000
_cell.length_b   1.000
_cell.length_c   1.000
_cell.angle_alpha   90.00
_cell.angle_beta   90.00
_cell.angle_gamma   90.00
#
_symmetry.space_group_name_H-M   'P 1'
#
loop_
_entity.id
_entity.type
_entity.pdbx_description
1 polymer ?
#
loop_
_entity_poly.entity_id
_entity_poly.type
_entity_poly.pdbx_seq_one_letter_code
_entity_poly.pdbx_strand_id
1 'polypeptide(L)'
;MSRALRLLGEHWYPPLFGVMVAAVWLLARTSAFMQPGGESALLADLCLTAPALYVLCYGRRQPLRATLIRALAIACAGVWLASWLIPAAEQRLLPQLAPLRWAGLAVVILFEIRLVVAATRIAFSGKATPRQVMEASDAPEWVARLMLLEARFWRGLWRVLRGRGKGRQ
;
A
#
# COMPACT_ATOMS: atom_id res chain seq x y z
N MET A 1 -15.23 1.02 23.91
CA MET A 1 -15.81 0.68 22.58
C MET A 1 -15.99 1.86 21.62
N SER A 2 -15.74 3.13 22.01
CA SER A 2 -16.06 4.32 21.19
C SER A 2 -15.00 4.76 20.16
N ARG A 3 -13.72 4.37 20.30
CA ARG A 3 -12.64 4.79 19.38
C ARG A 3 -12.50 3.93 18.13
N ALA A 4 -12.63 2.61 18.26
CA ALA A 4 -12.49 1.68 17.14
C ALA A 4 -13.59 1.89 16.08
N LEU A 5 -14.84 2.08 16.51
CA LEU A 5 -15.97 2.37 15.62
C LEU A 5 -15.83 3.72 14.91
N ARG A 6 -15.30 4.75 15.58
CA ARG A 6 -14.99 6.04 14.94
C ARG A 6 -13.86 5.91 13.91
N LEU A 7 -12.80 5.17 14.24
CA LEU A 7 -11.70 4.91 13.31
C LEU A 7 -12.16 4.13 12.08
N LEU A 8 -13.07 3.15 12.25
CA LEU A 8 -13.71 2.41 11.16
C LEU A 8 -14.60 3.32 10.29
N GLY A 9 -15.39 4.21 10.90
CA GLY A 9 -16.19 5.19 10.17
C GLY A 9 -15.34 6.23 9.43
N GLU A 10 -14.16 6.56 9.94
CA GLU A 10 -13.24 7.49 9.29
C GLU A 10 -12.38 6.82 8.21
N HIS A 11 -11.94 5.59 8.42
CA HIS A 11 -11.04 4.86 7.53
C HIS A 11 -11.70 3.54 7.11
N TRP A 12 -12.88 3.62 6.49
CA TRP A 12 -13.62 2.44 6.03
C TRP A 12 -13.00 1.81 4.78
N TYR A 13 -12.16 2.54 4.04
CA TYR A 13 -11.54 2.06 2.82
C TYR A 13 -10.57 0.87 3.03
N PRO A 14 -9.56 0.91 3.92
CA PRO A 14 -8.64 -0.23 4.10
C PRO A 14 -9.29 -1.58 4.42
N PRO A 15 -10.25 -1.69 5.36
CA PRO A 15 -10.91 -2.98 5.61
C PRO A 15 -11.77 -3.40 4.42
N LEU A 16 -12.48 -2.48 3.76
CA LEU A 16 -13.25 -2.79 2.56
C LEU A 16 -12.36 -3.28 1.41
N PHE A 17 -11.23 -2.62 1.18
CA PHE A 17 -10.26 -3.02 0.18
C PHE A 17 -9.70 -4.41 0.47
N GLY A 18 -9.38 -4.71 1.74
CA GLY A 18 -8.96 -6.05 2.15
C GLY A 18 -10.01 -7.13 1.86
N VAL A 19 -11.28 -6.85 2.16
CA VAL A 19 -12.41 -7.75 1.83
C VAL A 19 -12.55 -7.92 0.32
N MET A 20 -12.43 -6.84 -0.46
CA MET A 20 -12.55 -6.87 -1.92
C MET A 20 -11.43 -7.71 -2.54
N VAL A 21 -10.18 -7.53 -2.10
CA VAL A 21 -9.04 -8.34 -2.55
C VAL A 21 -9.23 -9.81 -2.18
N ALA A 22 -9.68 -10.11 -0.96
CA ALA A 22 -9.95 -11.48 -0.55
C ALA A 22 -11.06 -12.14 -1.38
N ALA A 23 -12.15 -11.41 -1.64
CA ALA A 23 -13.26 -11.89 -2.47
C ALA A 23 -12.79 -12.18 -3.90
N VAL A 24 -12.05 -11.24 -4.50
CA VAL A 24 -11.47 -11.39 -5.85
C VAL A 24 -10.50 -12.59 -5.89
N TRP A 25 -9.70 -12.79 -4.85
CA TRP A 25 -8.79 -13.93 -4.74
C TRP A 25 -9.50 -15.28 -4.63
N LEU A 26 -10.58 -15.35 -3.85
CA LEU A 26 -11.45 -16.53 -3.75
C LEU A 26 -12.13 -16.82 -5.09
N LEU A 27 -12.69 -15.79 -5.73
CA LEU A 27 -13.38 -15.91 -7.01
C LEU A 27 -12.45 -16.34 -8.15
N ALA A 28 -11.20 -15.85 -8.18
CA ALA A 28 -10.21 -16.27 -9.17
C ALA A 28 -9.87 -17.77 -9.12
N ARG A 29 -10.20 -18.47 -8.03
CA ARG A 29 -10.06 -19.94 -7.94
C ARG A 29 -11.26 -20.71 -8.45
N THR A 30 -12.31 -20.03 -8.89
CA THR A 30 -13.53 -20.65 -9.41
C THR A 30 -13.53 -20.65 -10.94
N SER A 31 -14.15 -21.67 -11.55
CA SER A 31 -14.28 -21.79 -13.01
C SER A 31 -15.13 -20.67 -13.63
N ALA A 32 -15.97 -19.99 -12.83
CA ALA A 32 -16.74 -18.82 -13.26
C ALA A 32 -15.84 -17.67 -13.75
N PHE A 33 -14.61 -17.57 -13.23
CA PHE A 33 -13.65 -16.55 -13.60
C PHE A 33 -12.90 -16.83 -14.91
N MET A 34 -12.94 -18.08 -15.39
CA MET A 34 -12.34 -18.52 -16.65
C MET A 34 -13.26 -18.28 -17.86
N GLN A 35 -14.43 -17.67 -17.66
CA GLN A 35 -15.32 -17.27 -18.75
C GLN A 35 -14.85 -15.98 -19.43
N PRO A 36 -15.15 -15.78 -20.73
CA PRO A 36 -14.86 -14.54 -21.42
C PRO A 36 -15.53 -13.35 -20.71
N GLY A 37 -14.72 -12.47 -20.12
CA GLY A 37 -15.17 -11.29 -19.36
C GLY A 37 -14.70 -11.23 -17.90
N GLY A 38 -14.23 -12.35 -17.34
CA GLY A 38 -13.68 -12.38 -15.96
C GLY A 38 -12.49 -11.45 -15.77
N GLU A 39 -11.56 -11.41 -16.75
CA GLU A 39 -10.40 -10.51 -16.74
C GLU A 39 -10.82 -9.03 -16.70
N SER A 40 -11.78 -8.62 -17.52
CA SER A 40 -12.25 -7.23 -17.56
C SER A 40 -12.99 -6.83 -16.30
N ALA A 41 -13.78 -7.73 -15.71
CA ALA A 41 -14.47 -7.48 -14.45
C ALA A 41 -13.47 -7.27 -13.31
N LEU A 42 -12.44 -8.12 -13.24
CA LEU A 42 -11.37 -8.00 -12.23
C LEU A 42 -10.53 -6.74 -12.41
N LEU A 43 -10.19 -6.39 -13.64
CA LEU A 43 -9.51 -5.14 -13.93
C LEU A 43 -10.38 -3.93 -13.57
N ALA A 44 -11.68 -3.97 -13.85
CA ALA A 44 -12.60 -2.90 -13.45
C ALA A 44 -12.66 -2.76 -11.92
N ASP A 45 -12.81 -3.86 -11.20
CA ASP A 45 -12.86 -3.84 -9.73
C ASP A 45 -11.56 -3.31 -9.11
N LEU A 46 -10.41 -3.81 -9.57
CA LEU A 46 -9.13 -3.43 -8.99
C LEU A 46 -8.61 -2.06 -9.47
N CYS A 47 -8.88 -1.68 -10.73
CA CYS A 47 -8.28 -0.49 -11.35
C CYS A 47 -9.24 0.71 -11.42
N LEU A 48 -10.55 0.50 -11.29
CA LEU A 48 -11.55 1.59 -11.29
C LEU A 48 -12.27 1.67 -9.95
N THR A 49 -12.87 0.56 -9.51
CA THR A 49 -13.68 0.54 -8.29
C THR A 49 -12.83 0.82 -7.05
N ALA A 50 -11.70 0.14 -6.88
CA ALA A 50 -10.80 0.38 -5.73
C ALA A 50 -10.28 1.83 -5.65
N PRO A 51 -9.72 2.42 -6.72
CA PRO A 51 -9.30 3.81 -6.71
C PRO A 51 -10.46 4.78 -6.49
N ALA A 52 -11.62 4.54 -7.08
CA ALA A 52 -12.81 5.38 -6.89
C ALA A 52 -13.26 5.36 -5.41
N LEU A 53 -13.29 4.20 -4.77
CA LEU A 53 -13.59 4.06 -3.34
C LEU A 53 -12.56 4.79 -2.47
N TYR A 54 -11.28 4.76 -2.84
CA TYR A 54 -10.24 5.54 -2.15
C TYR A 54 -10.52 7.05 -2.24
N VAL A 55 -10.83 7.55 -3.44
CA VAL A 55 -11.18 8.96 -3.67
C VAL A 55 -12.44 9.33 -2.90
N LEU A 56 -13.45 8.47 -2.84
CA LEU A 56 -14.67 8.71 -2.05
C LEU A 56 -14.39 8.78 -0.55
N CYS A 57 -13.51 7.90 -0.04
CA CYS A 57 -13.16 7.87 1.37
C CYS A 57 -12.30 9.07 1.80
N TYR A 58 -11.32 9.46 0.99
CA TYR A 58 -10.28 10.43 1.38
C TYR A 58 -10.32 11.76 0.62
N GLY A 59 -11.05 11.86 -0.49
CA GLY A 59 -11.02 13.04 -1.37
C GLY A 59 -11.55 14.33 -0.74
N ARG A 60 -12.38 14.24 0.31
CA ARG A 60 -12.82 15.42 1.09
C ARG A 60 -11.87 15.82 2.22
N ARG A 61 -10.87 15.00 2.52
CA ARG A 61 -9.98 15.16 3.69
C ARG A 61 -8.52 15.42 3.32
N GLN A 62 -8.13 15.08 2.10
CA GLN A 62 -6.76 15.23 1.60
C GLN A 62 -6.74 16.18 0.41
N PRO A 63 -5.59 16.84 0.14
CA PRO A 63 -5.45 17.63 -1.07
C PRO A 63 -5.67 16.76 -2.31
N LEU A 64 -6.36 17.32 -3.32
CA LEU A 64 -6.77 16.60 -4.53
C LEU A 64 -5.58 15.91 -5.21
N ARG A 65 -4.44 16.61 -5.29
CA ARG A 65 -3.21 16.06 -5.89
C ARG A 65 -2.72 14.79 -5.18
N ALA A 66 -2.67 14.79 -3.85
CA ALA A 66 -2.23 13.61 -3.09
C ALA A 66 -3.22 12.46 -3.25
N THR A 67 -4.52 12.77 -3.25
CA THR A 67 -5.58 11.77 -3.45
C THR A 67 -5.47 11.11 -4.82
N LEU A 68 -5.28 11.90 -5.89
CA LEU A 68 -5.15 11.38 -7.25
C LEU A 68 -3.88 10.54 -7.43
N ILE A 69 -2.74 10.97 -6.89
CA ILE A 69 -1.49 10.19 -6.95
C ILE A 69 -1.67 8.84 -6.26
N ARG A 70 -2.31 8.82 -5.07
CA ARG A 70 -2.56 7.57 -4.34
C ARG A 70 -3.59 6.70 -5.04
N ALA A 71 -4.65 7.27 -5.61
CA ALA A 71 -5.65 6.55 -6.40
C ALA A 71 -5.00 5.91 -7.65
N LEU A 72 -4.12 6.64 -8.34
CA LEU A 72 -3.36 6.11 -9.46
C LEU A 72 -2.42 4.98 -9.03
N ALA A 73 -1.73 5.13 -7.90
CA ALA A 73 -0.88 4.08 -7.35
C ALA A 73 -1.69 2.80 -7.03
N ILE A 74 -2.90 2.95 -6.47
CA ILE A 74 -3.83 1.84 -6.22
C ILE A 74 -4.26 1.19 -7.54
N ALA A 75 -4.57 1.98 -8.57
CA ALA A 75 -4.94 1.45 -9.88
C ALA A 75 -3.82 0.61 -10.50
N CYS A 76 -2.59 1.11 -10.47
CA CYS A 76 -1.45 0.38 -10.98
C CYS A 76 -1.13 -0.88 -10.15
N ALA A 77 -1.29 -0.81 -8.82
CA ALA A 77 -1.20 -1.98 -7.96
C ALA A 77 -2.28 -3.02 -8.31
N GLY A 78 -3.48 -2.56 -8.69
CA GLY A 78 -4.56 -3.40 -9.22
C GLY A 78 -4.17 -4.17 -10.48
N VAL A 79 -3.55 -3.50 -11.46
CA VAL A 79 -3.04 -4.16 -12.68
C VAL A 79 -1.96 -5.19 -12.35
N TRP A 80 -1.06 -4.87 -11.42
CA TRP A 80 -0.04 -5.81 -10.98
C TRP A 80 -0.65 -7.02 -10.28
N LEU A 81 -1.58 -6.80 -9.35
CA LEU A 81 -2.27 -7.86 -8.61
C LEU A 81 -3.05 -8.77 -9.56
N ALA A 82 -3.77 -8.20 -10.53
CA ALA A 82 -4.51 -8.95 -11.54
C ALA A 82 -3.65 -9.98 -12.29
N SER A 83 -2.39 -9.64 -12.58
CA SER A 83 -1.46 -10.56 -13.24
C SER A 83 -1.02 -11.77 -12.42
N TRP A 84 -1.12 -11.67 -11.09
CA TRP A 84 -0.85 -12.79 -10.18
C TRP A 84 -2.08 -13.66 -9.98
N LEU A 85 -3.28 -13.11 -10.12
CA LEU A 85 -4.52 -13.86 -9.98
C LEU A 85 -4.92 -14.61 -11.25
N ILE A 86 -4.68 -14.04 -12.42
CA ILE A 86 -5.10 -14.62 -13.69
C ILE A 86 -3.94 -15.43 -14.28
N PRO A 87 -4.10 -16.73 -14.58
CA PRO A 87 -3.06 -17.52 -15.26
C PRO A 87 -2.67 -16.91 -16.60
N ALA A 88 -1.38 -16.94 -16.94
CA ALA A 88 -0.85 -16.29 -18.15
C ALA A 88 -1.56 -16.70 -19.45
N ALA A 89 -2.07 -17.93 -19.54
CA ALA A 89 -2.80 -18.43 -20.71
C ALA A 89 -4.14 -17.71 -20.97
N GLU A 90 -4.74 -17.13 -19.93
CA GLU A 90 -6.06 -16.48 -19.98
C GLU A 90 -5.96 -14.94 -20.04
N GLN A 91 -4.74 -14.39 -20.04
CA GLN A 91 -4.50 -12.95 -20.05
C GLN A 91 -4.60 -12.39 -21.47
N ARG A 92 -5.66 -11.64 -21.77
CA ARG A 92 -5.87 -10.99 -23.08
C ARG A 92 -5.62 -9.49 -23.02
N LEU A 93 -5.99 -8.83 -21.93
CA LEU A 93 -5.89 -7.38 -21.74
C LEU A 93 -4.64 -6.99 -20.96
N LEU A 94 -4.25 -7.81 -19.98
CA LEU A 94 -3.08 -7.58 -19.12
C LEU A 94 -1.75 -7.35 -19.88
N PRO A 95 -1.44 -8.05 -20.99
CA PRO A 95 -0.21 -7.79 -21.74
C PRO A 95 -0.15 -6.37 -22.32
N GLN A 96 -1.30 -5.79 -22.68
CA GLN A 96 -1.39 -4.43 -23.23
C GLN A 96 -1.16 -3.36 -22.14
N LEU A 97 -1.45 -3.71 -20.89
CA LEU A 97 -1.26 -2.86 -19.71
C LEU A 97 0.14 -3.02 -19.07
N ALA A 98 1.03 -3.82 -19.68
CA ALA A 98 2.41 -4.00 -19.23
C ALA A 98 3.16 -2.68 -18.92
N PRO A 99 3.13 -1.62 -19.76
CA PRO A 99 3.82 -0.37 -19.43
C PRO A 99 3.26 0.29 -18.17
N LEU A 100 1.95 0.18 -17.93
CA LEU A 100 1.29 0.74 -16.75
C LEU A 100 1.73 0.03 -15.47
N ARG A 101 2.02 -1.28 -15.54
CA ARG A 101 2.60 -2.02 -14.41
C ARG A 101 3.98 -1.49 -14.01
N TRP A 102 4.85 -1.25 -14.99
CA TRP A 102 6.20 -0.75 -14.72
C TRP A 102 6.17 0.68 -14.17
N ALA A 103 5.29 1.52 -14.69
CA ALA A 103 5.06 2.86 -14.15
C ALA A 103 4.55 2.80 -12.70
N GLY A 104 3.60 1.91 -12.41
CA GLY A 104 3.13 1.65 -11.04
C GLY A 104 4.22 1.22 -10.09
N LEU A 105 5.03 0.24 -10.51
CA LEU A 105 6.15 -0.27 -9.73
C LEU A 105 7.16 0.84 -9.42
N ALA A 106 7.49 1.68 -10.40
CA ALA A 106 8.36 2.83 -10.18
C ALA A 106 7.81 3.80 -9.13
N VAL A 107 6.50 4.08 -9.16
CA VAL A 107 5.84 4.93 -8.15
C VAL A 107 5.88 4.30 -6.76
N VAL A 108 5.63 2.99 -6.65
CA VAL A 108 5.72 2.26 -5.37
C VAL A 108 7.14 2.31 -4.82
N ILE A 109 8.15 2.04 -5.66
CA ILE A 109 9.56 2.12 -5.28
C ILE A 109 9.91 3.52 -4.79
N LEU A 110 9.45 4.58 -5.48
CA LEU A 110 9.67 5.96 -5.05
C LEU A 110 9.04 6.24 -3.68
N PHE A 111 7.84 5.72 -3.43
CA PHE A 111 7.17 5.81 -2.13
C PHE A 111 7.95 5.06 -1.04
N GLU A 112 8.38 3.83 -1.31
CA GLU A 112 9.19 3.03 -0.38
C GLU A 112 10.53 3.71 -0.07
N ILE A 113 11.23 4.25 -1.08
CA ILE A 113 12.46 5.02 -0.87
C ILE A 113 12.18 6.23 0.02
N ARG A 114 11.12 6.99 -0.24
CA ARG A 114 10.72 8.12 0.62
C ARG A 114 10.45 7.68 2.06
N LEU A 115 9.76 6.56 2.23
CA LEU A 115 9.47 5.93 3.51
C LEU A 115 10.75 5.53 4.25
N VAL A 116 11.69 4.87 3.57
CA VAL A 116 12.99 4.47 4.13
C VAL A 116 13.83 5.69 4.50
N VAL A 117 13.85 6.73 3.67
CA VAL A 117 14.56 7.99 3.97
C VAL A 117 13.95 8.69 5.19
N ALA A 118 12.62 8.77 5.27
CA ALA A 118 11.94 9.33 6.44
C ALA A 118 12.24 8.50 7.69
N ALA A 119 12.10 7.17 7.60
CA ALA A 119 12.35 6.24 8.70
C ALA A 119 13.81 6.30 9.18
N THR A 120 14.78 6.38 8.28
CA THR A 120 16.20 6.54 8.65
C THR A 120 16.46 7.90 9.27
N ARG A 121 15.96 9.01 8.71
CA ARG A 121 16.09 10.35 9.32
C ARG A 121 15.52 10.40 10.74
N ILE A 122 14.36 9.78 10.95
CA ILE A 122 13.72 9.61 12.26
C ILE A 122 14.52 8.66 13.17
N ALA A 123 15.00 7.54 12.63
CA ALA A 123 15.83 6.57 13.34
C ALA A 123 17.19 7.17 13.74
N PHE A 124 17.67 8.22 13.10
CA PHE A 124 18.89 8.91 13.47
C PHE A 124 18.66 10.22 14.25
N SER A 125 17.44 10.78 14.29
CA SER A 125 17.13 12.01 15.04
C SER A 125 16.88 11.81 16.54
N GLY A 126 16.82 10.57 17.03
CA GLY A 126 16.79 10.25 18.47
C GLY A 126 15.47 10.54 19.21
N LYS A 127 14.67 11.54 18.78
CA LYS A 127 13.50 12.08 19.50
C LYS A 127 12.19 12.12 18.69
N ALA A 128 12.09 11.39 17.58
CA ALA A 128 10.91 11.50 16.72
C ALA A 128 9.61 11.03 17.39
N THR A 129 8.56 11.85 17.29
CA THR A 129 7.22 11.53 17.80
C THR A 129 6.26 11.14 16.66
N PRO A 130 5.19 10.37 16.93
CA PRO A 130 4.23 9.96 15.88
C PRO A 130 3.66 11.14 15.10
N ARG A 131 3.43 12.29 15.76
CA ARG A 131 2.96 13.53 15.12
C ARG A 131 3.90 14.02 14.03
N GLN A 132 5.22 14.03 14.28
CA GLN A 132 6.20 14.47 13.28
C GLN A 132 6.22 13.56 12.05
N VAL A 133 5.94 12.26 12.22
CA VAL A 133 5.84 11.31 11.11
C VAL A 133 4.56 11.53 10.31
N MET A 134 3.44 11.80 11.00
CA MET A 134 2.17 12.13 10.36
C MET A 134 2.29 13.42 9.55
N GLU A 135 2.89 14.47 10.10
CA GLU A 135 3.10 15.76 9.40
C GLU A 135 4.04 15.62 8.19
N ALA A 136 5.06 14.77 8.27
CA ALA A 136 6.01 14.59 7.18
C ALA A 136 5.49 13.67 6.05
N SER A 137 4.54 12.78 6.36
CA SER A 137 4.21 11.64 5.49
C SER A 137 2.73 11.54 5.12
N ASP A 138 1.86 12.41 5.68
CA ASP A 138 0.39 12.29 5.61
C ASP A 138 -0.10 10.87 5.93
N ALA A 139 0.63 10.18 6.80
CA ALA A 139 0.35 8.81 7.19
C ALA A 139 -0.66 8.80 8.35
N PRO A 140 -1.61 7.85 8.38
CA PRO A 140 -2.49 7.67 9.54
C PRO A 140 -1.67 7.38 10.81
N GLU A 141 -2.23 7.72 11.97
CA GLU A 141 -1.51 7.60 13.26
C GLU A 141 -0.98 6.19 13.52
N TRP A 142 -1.76 5.15 13.18
CA TRP A 142 -1.34 3.77 13.35
C TRP A 142 -0.15 3.39 12.46
N VAL A 143 -0.09 3.91 11.22
CA VAL A 143 1.04 3.73 10.30
C VAL A 143 2.26 4.45 10.87
N ALA A 144 2.11 5.70 11.31
CA ALA A 144 3.19 6.46 11.93
C ALA A 144 3.77 5.76 13.17
N ARG A 145 2.92 5.11 13.99
CA ARG A 145 3.35 4.30 15.14
C ARG A 145 4.11 3.05 14.69
N LEU A 146 3.65 2.36 13.66
CA LEU A 146 4.33 1.18 13.10
C LEU A 146 5.71 1.55 12.57
N MET A 147 5.80 2.65 11.83
CA MET A 147 7.06 3.20 11.31
C MET A 147 8.05 3.53 12.42
N LEU A 148 7.58 4.11 13.54
CA LEU A 148 8.43 4.37 14.70
C LEU A 148 8.90 3.09 15.39
N LEU A 149 8.06 2.05 15.43
CA LEU A 149 8.45 0.75 15.97
C LEU A 149 9.53 0.10 15.11
N GLU A 150 9.35 0.08 13.78
CA GLU A 150 10.36 -0.42 12.85
C GLU A 150 11.68 0.36 12.96
N ALA A 151 11.62 1.70 13.00
CA ALA A 151 12.81 2.54 13.17
C ALA A 151 13.58 2.21 14.47
N ARG A 152 12.87 1.94 15.57
CA ARG A 152 13.47 1.55 16.85
C ARG A 152 14.06 0.14 16.79
N PHE A 153 13.37 -0.79 16.12
CA PHE A 153 13.86 -2.14 15.86
C PHE A 153 15.18 -2.09 15.08
N TRP A 154 15.24 -1.37 13.97
CA TRP A 154 16.45 -1.20 13.17
C TRP A 154 17.58 -0.52 13.95
N ARG A 155 17.29 0.52 14.75
CA ARG A 155 18.29 1.15 15.62
C ARG A 155 18.83 0.19 16.69
N GLY A 156 18.00 -0.73 17.18
CA GLY A 156 18.40 -1.82 18.07
C GLY A 156 19.34 -2.80 17.36
N LEU A 157 18.92 -3.29 16.20
CA LEU A 157 19.70 -4.22 15.38
C LEU A 157 21.07 -3.65 15.00
N TRP A 158 21.12 -2.38 14.56
CA TRP A 158 22.37 -1.69 14.24
C TRP A 158 23.33 -1.53 15.43
N ARG A 159 22.79 -1.38 16.65
CA ARG A 159 23.62 -1.35 17.87
C ARG A 159 24.18 -2.73 18.21
N VAL A 160 23.39 -3.80 18.02
CA VAL A 160 23.85 -5.18 18.21
C VAL A 160 24.93 -5.54 17.17
N LEU A 161 24.72 -5.17 15.90
CA LEU A 161 25.69 -5.41 14.83
C LEU A 161 27.00 -4.65 15.03
N ARG A 162 26.94 -3.37 15.44
CA ARG A 162 28.16 -2.59 15.79
C ARG A 162 28.81 -3.04 17.09
N GLY A 163 28.04 -3.51 18.06
CA GLY A 163 28.55 -4.04 19.33
C GLY A 163 29.32 -5.35 19.17
N ARG A 164 29.01 -6.16 18.14
CA ARG A 164 29.76 -7.39 17.80
C ARG A 164 31.12 -7.14 17.14
N GLY A 165 31.44 -5.90 16.75
CA GLY A 165 32.73 -5.55 16.14
C GLY A 165 33.84 -5.15 17.14
N LYS A 166 33.55 -5.08 18.45
CA LYS A 166 34.47 -4.52 19.47
C LYS A 166 35.04 -5.56 20.46
N GLY A 167 34.97 -6.85 20.11
CA GLY A 167 35.41 -7.98 20.97
C GLY A 167 36.48 -8.89 20.34
N ARG A 168 37.24 -8.39 19.36
CA ARG A 168 38.44 -9.05 18.83
C ARG A 168 39.50 -7.99 18.53
N GLN A 169 40.19 -7.55 19.57
CA GLN A 169 41.59 -7.13 19.59
C GLN A 169 42.00 -6.95 21.05
#